data_AF-A0AAV0MA95-F1
#
_entry.id   AF-A0AAV0MA95-F1
#
_cell.length_a   1.000
_cell.length_b   1.000
_cell.length_c   1.000
_cell.angle_alpha   90.00
_cell.angle_beta   90.00
_cell.angle_gamma   90.00
#
_symmetry.space_group_name_H-M   'P 1'
#
loop_
_entity.id
_entity.type
_entity.pdbx_description
1 polymer ?
#
loop_
_entity_poly.entity_id
_entity_poly.type
_entity_poly.pdbx_seq_one_letter_code
_entity_poly.pdbx_strand_id
1 'polypeptide(L)'
;MSIAAGAKQQSFTDSDSDSDHSQSGESNSARRHTDLSNSIFKSYFDLTATTTSASPSPHDLSKIQSFLNSSSSGALSCLICLERIRPSDPTWSCGSLCFDVFHLLCIQSWARQASDLAALRASTRLPITSQKADETAIWNCPKCRSAYSKSQIPRTYFCFCGKLESPPNDNPWILPHSCGEVCNRPLKNNCGHFCLLLCHPGPCPPCPKLVKASCYCGKIEDVRRCGYKVYSCNSRCNKLLGCKSHKCKEICHDGECPPCHERGVYRCLCGKKEEEKECCERDFRCEIPCKKPLSCGKHLCEKGCHSPEGCGGCPLQGKRTCPCGKRVHEGMACDVAVPLCGDTCGKMLSCGFHKCHERCHRGQCAETCRMVVFKSCRCGSLKKEVKTCSGLYTFRL
;
A
#
# COMPACT_ATOMS: atom_id res chain seq x y z
N MET A 1 42.38 -41.98 21.75
CA MET A 1 42.10 -42.43 23.13
C MET A 1 41.44 -41.23 23.81
N SER A 2 40.13 -41.02 23.63
CA SER A 2 39.04 -41.59 24.45
C SER A 2 39.30 -41.30 25.94
N ILE A 3 38.45 -40.54 26.64
CA ILE A 3 37.21 -41.07 27.22
C ILE A 3 36.19 -39.94 27.41
N ALA A 4 34.94 -40.28 27.10
CA ALA A 4 33.73 -39.48 27.25
C ALA A 4 33.23 -39.47 28.72
N ALA A 5 32.65 -38.35 29.15
CA ALA A 5 31.86 -38.26 30.38
C ALA A 5 30.37 -38.16 30.00
N GLY A 6 29.63 -39.25 30.22
CA GLY A 6 28.16 -39.27 30.17
C GLY A 6 27.60 -39.12 31.58
N ALA A 7 26.78 -38.09 31.82
CA ALA A 7 26.00 -37.94 33.04
C ALA A 7 24.54 -38.31 32.76
N LYS A 8 24.05 -39.27 33.55
CA LYS A 8 22.77 -39.96 33.46
C LYS A 8 21.76 -39.17 34.32
N GLN A 9 20.72 -38.59 33.71
CA GLN A 9 19.60 -38.00 34.46
C GLN A 9 18.54 -39.08 34.73
N GLN A 10 18.29 -39.31 36.02
CA GLN A 10 17.30 -40.23 36.56
C GLN A 10 15.89 -39.65 36.40
N SER A 11 15.00 -40.48 35.90
CA SER A 11 13.54 -40.32 35.89
C SER A 11 12.99 -40.55 37.30
N PHE A 12 12.30 -39.56 37.85
CA PHE A 12 11.45 -39.71 39.04
C PHE A 12 10.01 -39.95 38.59
N THR A 13 9.48 -41.11 38.96
CA THR A 13 8.08 -41.50 38.88
C THR A 13 7.50 -41.39 40.29
N ASP A 14 6.51 -40.55 40.50
CA ASP A 14 5.69 -40.58 41.71
C ASP A 14 4.28 -41.06 41.34
N SER A 15 3.99 -42.26 41.83
CA SER A 15 2.68 -42.91 41.84
C SER A 15 2.02 -42.59 43.17
N ASP A 16 0.85 -41.96 43.16
CA ASP A 16 -0.06 -41.99 44.30
C ASP A 16 -1.38 -42.62 43.84
N SER A 17 -1.59 -43.84 44.35
CA SER A 17 -2.83 -44.61 44.26
C SER A 17 -3.63 -44.37 45.52
N ASP A 18 -4.82 -43.76 45.40
CA ASP A 18 -5.87 -43.88 46.40
C ASP A 18 -7.07 -44.56 45.75
N SER A 19 -7.37 -45.75 46.25
CA SER A 19 -8.51 -46.59 45.86
C SER A 19 -9.58 -46.46 46.92
N ASP A 20 -10.68 -45.76 46.62
CA ASP A 20 -11.92 -45.91 47.37
C ASP A 20 -13.00 -46.51 46.48
N HIS A 21 -13.30 -47.77 46.75
CA HIS A 21 -14.43 -48.50 46.20
C HIS A 21 -15.66 -48.26 47.08
N SER A 22 -16.70 -47.64 46.50
CA SER A 22 -18.07 -47.76 46.99
C SER A 22 -19.03 -47.68 45.81
N GLN A 23 -19.55 -48.84 45.39
CA GLN A 23 -20.66 -48.95 44.46
C GLN A 23 -21.98 -48.88 45.24
N SER A 24 -22.90 -48.01 44.85
CA SER A 24 -24.25 -48.40 44.44
C SER A 24 -25.14 -47.18 44.16
N GLY A 25 -25.49 -47.04 42.88
CA GLY A 25 -26.87 -46.80 42.44
C GLY A 25 -27.58 -45.51 42.86
N GLU A 26 -27.18 -44.36 42.30
CA GLU A 26 -28.13 -43.27 42.05
C GLU A 26 -27.92 -42.65 40.66
N SER A 27 -29.03 -42.41 39.99
CA SER A 27 -29.23 -42.02 38.61
C SER A 27 -28.35 -40.85 38.12
N ASN A 28 -27.29 -41.17 37.37
CA ASN A 28 -26.52 -40.18 36.61
C ASN A 28 -27.29 -39.81 35.33
N SER A 29 -28.30 -38.95 35.47
CA SER A 29 -28.84 -38.19 34.35
C SER A 29 -27.84 -37.11 33.96
N ALA A 30 -26.76 -37.54 33.31
CA ALA A 30 -25.82 -36.64 32.65
C ALA A 30 -26.62 -35.67 31.78
N ARG A 31 -26.53 -34.37 32.10
CA ARG A 31 -27.11 -33.27 31.33
C ARG A 31 -26.63 -33.38 29.88
N ARG A 32 -27.39 -34.07 29.03
CA ARG A 32 -27.15 -34.16 27.59
C ARG A 32 -27.37 -32.77 27.03
N HIS A 33 -26.28 -32.02 26.84
CA HIS A 33 -26.32 -30.77 26.10
C HIS A 33 -26.81 -31.05 24.67
N THR A 34 -27.76 -30.26 24.19
CA THR A 34 -28.31 -30.38 22.83
C THR A 34 -27.21 -30.15 21.80
N ASP A 35 -26.93 -31.14 20.95
CA ASP A 35 -26.00 -30.97 19.84
C ASP A 35 -26.65 -30.14 18.73
N LEU A 36 -26.33 -28.85 18.70
CA LEU A 36 -26.86 -27.89 17.72
C LEU A 36 -26.05 -27.87 16.41
N SER A 37 -24.93 -28.62 16.32
CA SER A 37 -24.01 -28.55 15.19
C SER A 37 -24.68 -28.92 13.86
N ASN A 38 -25.48 -29.99 13.85
CA ASN A 38 -26.20 -30.45 12.65
C ASN A 38 -27.19 -29.40 12.13
N SER A 39 -27.91 -28.72 13.04
CA SER A 39 -28.86 -27.67 12.66
C SER A 39 -28.16 -26.44 12.08
N ILE A 40 -27.08 -25.99 12.75
CA ILE A 40 -26.33 -24.80 12.34
C ILE A 40 -25.61 -25.01 11.00
N PHE A 41 -25.09 -26.22 10.75
CA PHE A 41 -24.26 -26.53 9.57
C PHE A 41 -25.02 -27.12 8.37
N LYS A 42 -26.30 -27.48 8.52
CA LYS A 42 -27.09 -28.17 7.48
C LYS A 42 -26.96 -27.54 6.09
N SER A 43 -27.28 -26.25 5.97
CA SER A 43 -27.24 -25.51 4.69
C SER A 43 -25.85 -25.49 4.04
N TYR A 44 -24.78 -25.56 4.84
CA TYR A 44 -23.41 -25.62 4.33
C TYR A 44 -23.10 -27.01 3.77
N PHE A 45 -23.48 -28.06 4.49
CA PHE A 45 -23.26 -29.43 4.04
C PHE A 45 -24.03 -29.75 2.76
N ASP A 46 -25.29 -29.34 2.66
CA ASP A 46 -26.14 -29.58 1.48
C ASP A 46 -25.49 -29.03 0.19
N LEU A 47 -24.88 -27.85 0.26
CA LEU A 47 -24.17 -27.24 -0.88
C LEU A 47 -22.85 -27.95 -1.22
N THR A 48 -22.13 -28.45 -0.22
CA THR A 48 -20.89 -29.21 -0.47
C THR A 48 -21.19 -30.59 -1.05
N ALA A 49 -22.27 -31.25 -0.59
CA ALA A 49 -22.68 -32.57 -1.04
C ALA A 49 -23.18 -32.58 -2.49
N THR A 50 -23.85 -31.51 -2.93
CA THR A 50 -24.37 -31.39 -4.31
C THR A 50 -23.23 -31.26 -5.35
N THR A 51 -22.00 -30.98 -4.94
CA THR A 51 -20.84 -30.74 -5.83
C THR A 51 -19.79 -31.87 -5.87
N THR A 52 -20.10 -33.09 -5.35
CA THR A 52 -19.25 -34.31 -5.23
C THR A 52 -18.00 -34.35 -6.14
N SER A 53 -16.77 -34.45 -5.64
CA SER A 53 -16.17 -35.60 -4.94
C SER A 53 -15.10 -35.21 -3.89
N ALA A 54 -15.04 -33.94 -3.50
CA ALA A 54 -14.18 -33.48 -2.42
C ALA A 54 -14.96 -33.52 -1.10
N SER A 55 -14.51 -34.34 -0.15
CA SER A 55 -15.02 -34.30 1.23
C SER A 55 -14.89 -32.87 1.78
N PRO A 56 -15.89 -32.35 2.52
CA PRO A 56 -15.73 -31.07 3.22
C PRO A 56 -14.54 -31.24 4.15
N SER A 57 -13.47 -30.46 3.97
CA SER A 57 -12.33 -30.53 4.89
C SER A 57 -12.85 -30.20 6.29
N PRO A 58 -12.85 -31.16 7.24
CA PRO A 58 -13.43 -30.98 8.58
C PRO A 58 -12.80 -29.81 9.35
N HIS A 59 -11.62 -29.38 8.89
CA HIS A 59 -10.85 -28.27 9.41
C HIS A 59 -11.54 -26.90 9.26
N ASP A 60 -12.42 -26.70 8.27
CA ASP A 60 -13.04 -25.39 8.07
C ASP A 60 -14.08 -25.04 9.13
N LEU A 61 -14.74 -26.06 9.67
CA LEU A 61 -15.80 -25.93 10.67
C LEU A 61 -15.29 -26.21 12.08
N SER A 62 -14.10 -26.82 12.24
CA SER A 62 -13.54 -27.22 13.53
C SER A 62 -13.49 -26.09 14.56
N LYS A 63 -13.13 -24.88 14.13
CA LYS A 63 -13.13 -23.70 15.01
C LYS A 63 -14.53 -23.34 15.49
N ILE A 64 -15.51 -23.32 14.58
CA ILE A 64 -16.90 -23.02 14.92
C ILE A 64 -17.44 -24.10 15.85
N GLN A 65 -17.15 -25.37 15.58
CA GLN A 65 -17.54 -26.51 16.41
C GLN A 65 -16.93 -26.41 17.82
N SER A 66 -15.67 -26.01 17.94
CA SER A 66 -15.03 -25.75 19.25
C SER A 66 -15.76 -24.66 20.03
N PHE A 67 -16.06 -23.52 19.40
CA PHE A 67 -16.82 -22.45 20.05
C PHE A 67 -18.26 -22.85 20.39
N LEU A 68 -18.91 -23.62 19.52
CA LEU A 68 -20.25 -24.15 19.76
C LEU A 68 -20.25 -25.06 20.98
N ASN A 69 -19.29 -25.99 21.08
CA ASN A 69 -19.17 -26.89 22.23
C ASN A 69 -18.95 -26.12 23.53
N SER A 70 -18.09 -25.10 23.53
CA SER A 70 -17.89 -24.24 24.72
C SER A 70 -19.15 -23.45 25.08
N SER A 71 -19.89 -22.96 24.08
CA SER A 71 -21.12 -22.18 24.27
C SER A 71 -22.28 -23.05 24.76
N SER A 72 -22.49 -24.23 24.17
CA SER A 72 -23.60 -25.14 24.49
C SER A 72 -23.39 -25.86 25.81
N SER A 73 -22.16 -26.26 26.15
CA SER A 73 -21.80 -26.81 27.47
C SER A 73 -21.87 -25.76 28.59
N GLY A 74 -21.94 -24.48 28.22
CA GLY A 74 -21.83 -23.36 29.13
C GLY A 74 -20.46 -23.27 29.81
N ALA A 75 -19.42 -23.80 29.17
CA ALA A 75 -18.04 -23.68 29.60
C ALA A 75 -17.41 -22.32 29.27
N LEU A 76 -18.17 -21.38 28.70
CA LEU A 76 -17.70 -20.01 28.47
C LEU A 76 -17.45 -19.31 29.82
N SER A 77 -16.23 -18.84 30.02
CA SER A 77 -15.85 -17.99 31.15
C SER A 77 -15.27 -16.67 30.65
N CYS A 78 -15.60 -15.59 31.33
CA CYS A 78 -15.06 -14.27 31.00
C CYS A 78 -13.64 -14.16 31.56
N LEU A 79 -12.63 -13.91 30.71
CA LEU A 79 -11.23 -13.82 31.16
C LEU A 79 -10.91 -12.55 31.99
N ILE A 80 -11.88 -11.67 32.21
CA ILE A 80 -11.70 -10.44 33.00
C ILE A 80 -12.11 -10.70 34.46
N CYS A 81 -13.32 -11.20 34.70
CA CYS A 81 -13.80 -11.52 36.05
C CYS A 81 -13.59 -12.98 36.46
N LEU A 82 -13.21 -13.84 35.51
CA LEU A 82 -13.03 -15.29 35.68
C LEU A 82 -14.32 -16.05 36.03
N GLU A 83 -15.47 -15.40 35.92
CA GLU A 83 -16.78 -16.03 36.14
C GLU A 83 -17.34 -16.66 34.86
N ARG A 84 -18.25 -17.63 35.05
CA ARG A 84 -18.99 -18.27 33.97
C ARG A 84 -19.99 -17.29 33.35
N ILE A 85 -20.07 -17.31 32.02
CA ILE A 85 -21.05 -16.55 31.25
C ILE A 85 -22.35 -17.36 31.13
N ARG A 86 -23.44 -16.82 31.66
CA ARG A 86 -24.77 -17.43 31.62
C ARG A 86 -25.51 -17.04 30.33
N PRO A 87 -26.48 -17.84 29.87
CA PRO A 87 -27.31 -17.50 28.71
C PRO A 87 -28.05 -16.16 28.81
N SER A 88 -28.34 -15.72 30.04
CA SER A 88 -28.98 -14.43 30.35
C SER A 88 -28.03 -13.24 30.37
N ASP A 89 -26.73 -13.49 30.43
CA ASP A 89 -25.76 -12.41 30.62
C ASP A 89 -25.61 -11.61 29.33
N PRO A 90 -25.61 -10.26 29.40
CA PRO A 90 -25.21 -9.42 28.28
C PRO A 90 -23.74 -9.64 27.96
N THR A 91 -23.43 -9.96 26.71
CA THR A 91 -22.07 -10.31 26.29
C THR A 91 -21.56 -9.44 25.15
N TRP A 92 -20.25 -9.53 24.94
CA TRP A 92 -19.58 -9.05 23.74
C TRP A 92 -18.57 -10.09 23.30
N SER A 93 -18.45 -10.31 21.99
CA SER A 93 -17.46 -11.20 21.42
C SER A 93 -16.45 -10.44 20.56
N CYS A 94 -15.18 -10.80 20.65
CA CYS A 94 -14.11 -10.19 19.84
C CYS A 94 -14.35 -10.38 18.33
N GLY A 95 -14.60 -9.31 17.59
CA GLY A 95 -14.92 -9.36 16.16
C GLY A 95 -13.70 -9.51 15.22
N SER A 96 -12.47 -9.34 15.71
CA SER A 96 -11.26 -9.32 14.88
C SER A 96 -10.67 -10.70 14.62
N LEU A 97 -10.19 -11.38 15.67
CA LEU A 97 -9.31 -12.56 15.56
C LEU A 97 -9.76 -13.75 16.42
N CYS A 98 -10.00 -13.56 17.72
CA CYS A 98 -10.20 -14.70 18.63
C CYS A 98 -11.65 -15.07 18.92
N PHE A 99 -12.63 -14.21 18.64
CA PHE A 99 -14.06 -14.49 18.85
C PHE A 99 -14.45 -14.92 20.28
N ASP A 100 -13.59 -14.62 21.24
CA ASP A 100 -13.81 -14.94 22.64
C ASP A 100 -14.90 -14.04 23.23
N VAL A 101 -15.68 -14.61 24.15
CA VAL A 101 -16.87 -13.97 24.71
C VAL A 101 -16.54 -13.43 26.10
N PHE A 102 -16.98 -12.21 26.36
CA PHE A 102 -16.82 -11.52 27.64
C PHE A 102 -18.17 -10.97 28.09
N HIS A 103 -18.37 -10.79 29.39
CA HIS A 103 -19.46 -9.96 29.88
C HIS A 103 -19.34 -8.54 29.33
N LEU A 104 -20.47 -7.96 28.91
CA LEU A 104 -20.50 -6.62 28.31
C LEU A 104 -19.91 -5.56 29.25
N LEU A 105 -20.29 -5.59 30.53
CA LEU A 105 -19.80 -4.65 31.52
C LEU A 105 -18.29 -4.81 31.79
N CYS A 106 -17.79 -6.04 31.82
CA CYS A 106 -16.37 -6.32 32.01
C CYS A 106 -15.54 -5.74 30.86
N ILE A 107 -15.93 -6.02 29.61
CA ILE A 107 -15.17 -5.52 28.46
C ILE A 107 -15.27 -4.00 28.33
N GLN A 108 -16.42 -3.39 28.67
CA GLN A 108 -16.56 -1.94 28.69
C GLN A 108 -15.60 -1.29 29.70
N SER A 109 -15.53 -1.82 30.92
CA SER A 109 -14.61 -1.34 31.95
C SER A 109 -13.17 -1.46 31.49
N TRP A 110 -12.79 -2.65 30.99
CA TRP A 110 -11.46 -2.92 30.43
C TRP A 110 -11.08 -1.95 29.31
N ALA A 111 -11.98 -1.75 28.35
CA ALA A 111 -11.72 -0.93 27.17
C ALA A 111 -11.56 0.55 27.53
N ARG A 112 -12.36 1.08 28.47
CA ARG A 112 -12.20 2.47 28.95
C ARG A 112 -10.86 2.65 29.65
N GLN A 113 -10.56 1.81 30.65
CA GLN A 113 -9.30 1.88 31.40
C GLN A 113 -8.07 1.75 30.49
N ALA A 114 -8.09 0.80 29.56
CA ALA A 114 -7.00 0.60 28.61
C ALA A 114 -6.82 1.80 27.67
N SER A 115 -7.93 2.38 27.17
CA SER A 115 -7.89 3.56 26.29
C SER A 115 -7.36 4.79 27.03
N ASP A 116 -7.88 5.07 28.23
CA ASP A 116 -7.47 6.24 29.02
C ASP A 116 -5.99 6.16 29.42
N LEU A 117 -5.52 4.96 29.77
CA LEU A 117 -4.11 4.71 30.05
C LEU A 117 -3.22 4.87 28.80
N ALA A 118 -3.73 4.48 27.62
CA ALA A 118 -3.03 4.70 26.36
C ALA A 118 -2.93 6.19 26.01
N ALA A 119 -4.03 6.94 26.17
CA ALA A 119 -4.07 8.38 25.98
C ALA A 119 -3.08 9.11 26.91
N LEU A 120 -3.10 8.79 28.20
CA LEU A 120 -2.19 9.38 29.19
C LEU A 120 -0.72 9.10 28.86
N ARG A 121 -0.39 7.88 28.44
CA ARG A 121 0.98 7.53 28.01
C ARG A 121 1.39 8.32 26.77
N ALA A 122 0.49 8.51 25.81
CA ALA A 122 0.78 9.25 24.59
C ALA A 122 0.98 10.75 24.88
N SER A 123 0.14 11.37 25.72
CA SER A 123 0.29 12.79 26.09
C SER A 123 1.57 13.07 26.87
N THR A 124 2.07 12.12 27.66
CA THR A 124 3.31 12.29 28.43
C THR A 124 4.57 12.04 27.60
N ARG A 125 4.49 11.21 26.54
CA ARG A 125 5.67 10.77 25.77
C ARG A 125 5.83 11.48 24.43
N LEU A 126 4.77 12.06 23.88
CA LEU A 126 4.76 12.69 22.57
C LEU A 126 4.38 14.17 22.69
N PRO A 127 4.89 15.04 21.80
CA PRO A 127 4.53 16.45 21.76
C PRO A 127 3.14 16.64 21.10
N ILE A 128 2.12 16.03 21.68
CA ILE A 128 0.73 16.09 21.21
C ILE A 128 -0.18 16.62 22.30
N THR A 129 -1.30 17.24 21.91
CA THR A 129 -2.31 17.70 22.85
C THR A 129 -3.02 16.50 23.51
N SER A 130 -3.53 16.70 24.73
CA SER A 130 -4.32 15.68 25.44
C SER A 130 -5.53 15.21 24.63
N GLN A 131 -6.18 16.13 23.92
CA GLN A 131 -7.30 15.81 23.03
C GLN A 131 -6.87 14.87 21.88
N LYS A 132 -5.77 15.18 21.20
CA LYS A 132 -5.25 14.33 20.12
C LYS A 132 -4.78 12.97 20.63
N ALA A 133 -4.24 12.93 21.85
CA ALA A 133 -3.88 11.68 22.52
C ALA A 133 -5.12 10.81 22.82
N ASP A 134 -6.23 11.41 23.23
CA ASP A 134 -7.48 10.68 23.49
C ASP A 134 -8.15 10.18 22.20
N GLU A 135 -8.16 10.99 21.14
CA GLU A 135 -8.71 10.62 19.83
C GLU A 135 -7.95 9.45 19.19
N THR A 136 -6.64 9.37 19.40
CA THR A 136 -5.77 8.31 18.87
C THR A 136 -5.61 7.12 19.82
N ALA A 137 -6.27 7.15 20.98
CA ALA A 137 -6.19 6.08 21.97
C ALA A 137 -6.84 4.79 21.47
N ILE A 138 -6.14 3.69 21.73
CA ILE A 138 -6.59 2.34 21.41
C ILE A 138 -6.67 1.49 22.67
N TRP A 139 -7.60 0.54 22.69
CA TRP A 139 -7.64 -0.55 23.65
C TRP A 139 -7.45 -1.88 22.92
N ASN A 140 -7.04 -2.90 23.66
CA ASN A 140 -6.71 -4.20 23.09
C ASN A 140 -7.61 -5.29 23.69
N CYS A 141 -8.02 -6.26 22.87
CA CYS A 141 -8.75 -7.43 23.36
C CYS A 141 -7.94 -8.18 24.43
N PRO A 142 -8.52 -8.55 25.59
CA PRO A 142 -7.80 -9.24 26.67
C PRO A 142 -7.11 -10.54 26.23
N LYS A 143 -7.71 -11.29 25.30
CA LYS A 143 -7.17 -12.57 24.82
C LYS A 143 -6.17 -12.43 23.68
N CYS A 144 -6.56 -11.79 22.59
CA CYS A 144 -5.76 -11.76 21.35
C CYS A 144 -5.00 -10.47 21.10
N ARG A 145 -5.16 -9.48 21.98
CA ARG A 145 -4.52 -8.16 21.89
C ARG A 145 -4.78 -7.39 20.59
N SER A 146 -5.82 -7.75 19.82
CA SER A 146 -6.22 -6.95 18.67
C SER A 146 -6.62 -5.55 19.13
N ALA A 147 -6.13 -4.55 18.40
CA ALA A 147 -6.40 -3.14 18.68
C ALA A 147 -7.79 -2.73 18.20
N TYR A 148 -8.45 -1.92 19.01
CA TYR A 148 -9.73 -1.29 18.77
C TYR A 148 -9.63 0.18 19.19
N SER A 149 -10.34 1.06 18.48
CA SER A 149 -10.46 2.47 18.87
C SER A 149 -11.47 2.68 20.00
N LYS A 150 -11.41 3.84 20.66
CA LYS A 150 -12.38 4.26 21.69
C LYS A 150 -13.83 4.28 21.19
N SER A 151 -14.04 4.55 19.89
CA SER A 151 -15.37 4.51 19.26
C SER A 151 -15.98 3.10 19.19
N GLN A 152 -15.13 2.06 19.25
CA GLN A 152 -15.53 0.66 19.15
C GLN A 152 -15.76 0.01 20.52
N ILE A 153 -15.80 0.79 21.60
CA ILE A 153 -16.20 0.28 22.93
C ILE A 153 -17.67 -0.16 22.84
N PRO A 154 -17.98 -1.43 23.10
CA PRO A 154 -19.32 -1.95 22.90
C PRO A 154 -20.29 -1.32 23.89
N ARG A 155 -21.42 -0.79 23.41
CA ARG A 155 -22.45 -0.14 24.26
C ARG A 155 -23.66 -1.04 24.47
N THR A 156 -23.99 -1.81 23.45
CA THR A 156 -25.17 -2.66 23.37
C THR A 156 -24.75 -4.12 23.21
N TYR A 157 -25.60 -5.01 23.72
CA TYR A 157 -25.42 -6.46 23.60
C TYR A 157 -26.14 -6.95 22.36
N PHE A 158 -25.38 -7.52 21.42
CA PHE A 158 -25.92 -8.13 20.21
C PHE A 158 -25.63 -9.62 20.16
N CYS A 159 -26.44 -10.34 19.39
CA CYS A 159 -26.14 -11.71 19.01
C CYS A 159 -24.82 -11.83 18.22
N PHE A 160 -24.28 -13.04 18.07
CA PHE A 160 -23.00 -13.24 17.38
C PHE A 160 -22.91 -12.69 15.95
N CYS A 161 -24.03 -12.61 15.22
CA CYS A 161 -24.06 -12.03 13.87
C CYS A 161 -24.31 -10.51 13.85
N GLY A 162 -24.61 -9.88 14.99
CA GLY A 162 -24.82 -8.44 15.15
C GLY A 162 -26.22 -7.94 14.74
N LYS A 163 -27.15 -8.83 14.35
CA LYS A 163 -28.46 -8.44 13.82
C LYS A 163 -29.51 -8.12 14.89
N LEU A 164 -29.49 -8.87 15.99
CA LEU A 164 -30.49 -8.79 17.05
C LEU A 164 -29.84 -8.25 18.31
N GLU A 165 -30.38 -7.15 18.83
CA GLU A 165 -30.05 -6.64 20.15
C GLU A 165 -30.73 -7.50 21.22
N SER A 166 -30.02 -7.82 22.29
CA SER A 166 -30.52 -8.62 23.41
C SER A 166 -31.26 -9.90 22.98
N PRO A 167 -30.57 -10.85 22.33
CA PRO A 167 -31.20 -12.06 21.82
C PRO A 167 -31.90 -12.88 22.92
N PRO A 168 -33.07 -13.48 22.61
CA PRO A 168 -33.81 -14.30 23.55
C PRO A 168 -33.02 -15.56 23.97
N ASN A 169 -33.29 -16.03 25.18
CA ASN A 169 -32.63 -17.20 25.79
C ASN A 169 -33.63 -18.25 26.33
N ASP A 170 -34.91 -18.08 26.01
CA ASP A 170 -36.03 -18.89 26.46
C ASP A 170 -36.16 -20.21 25.70
N ASN A 171 -35.75 -20.24 24.42
CA ASN A 171 -35.83 -21.41 23.56
C ASN A 171 -34.56 -22.30 23.63
N PRO A 172 -34.63 -23.54 24.17
CA PRO A 172 -33.47 -24.44 24.27
C PRO A 172 -32.91 -24.94 22.93
N TRP A 173 -33.64 -24.75 21.82
CA TRP A 173 -33.21 -25.14 20.48
C TRP A 173 -32.43 -24.05 19.75
N ILE A 174 -32.36 -22.85 20.34
CA ILE A 174 -31.55 -21.73 19.86
C ILE A 174 -30.29 -21.65 20.71
N LEU A 175 -29.14 -21.52 20.04
CA LEU A 175 -27.87 -21.34 20.74
C LEU A 175 -27.93 -20.05 21.60
N PRO A 176 -27.53 -20.09 22.88
CA PRO A 176 -27.40 -18.88 23.69
C PRO A 176 -26.57 -17.78 23.00
N HIS A 177 -26.97 -16.52 23.18
CA HIS A 177 -26.36 -15.36 22.53
C HIS A 177 -26.45 -15.37 20.99
N SER A 178 -27.28 -16.23 20.41
CA SER A 178 -27.59 -16.30 18.99
C SER A 178 -29.01 -15.81 18.72
N CYS A 179 -29.27 -15.30 17.52
CA CYS A 179 -30.61 -14.89 17.10
C CYS A 179 -31.42 -16.03 16.43
N GLY A 180 -30.85 -17.22 16.27
CA GLY A 180 -31.49 -18.35 15.57
C GLY A 180 -31.58 -18.23 14.04
N GLU A 181 -31.58 -17.00 13.50
CA GLU A 181 -31.62 -16.73 12.06
C GLU A 181 -30.31 -17.02 11.30
N VAL A 182 -30.40 -17.11 9.97
CA VAL A 182 -29.23 -17.21 9.08
C VAL A 182 -28.26 -16.05 9.32
N CYS A 183 -26.96 -16.34 9.39
CA CYS A 183 -25.92 -15.39 9.74
C CYS A 183 -25.82 -14.21 8.76
N ASN A 184 -25.79 -14.46 7.45
CA ASN A 184 -25.61 -13.47 6.38
C ASN A 184 -24.43 -12.50 6.53
N ARG A 185 -23.43 -12.78 7.38
CA ARG A 185 -22.18 -11.99 7.37
C ARG A 185 -21.46 -12.19 6.03
N PRO A 186 -20.88 -11.13 5.44
CA PRO A 186 -20.11 -11.26 4.21
C PRO A 186 -18.91 -12.20 4.43
N LEU A 187 -18.73 -13.16 3.53
CA LEU A 187 -17.62 -14.10 3.62
C LEU A 187 -16.31 -13.43 3.24
N LYS A 188 -15.21 -13.91 3.86
CA LYS A 188 -13.86 -13.39 3.59
C LYS A 188 -13.43 -13.64 2.14
N ASN A 189 -12.36 -12.95 1.73
CA ASN A 189 -11.73 -13.06 0.40
C ASN A 189 -12.58 -12.53 -0.78
N ASN A 190 -13.45 -11.55 -0.51
CA ASN A 190 -14.17 -10.77 -1.51
C ASN A 190 -14.91 -11.61 -2.58
N CYS A 191 -15.46 -12.75 -2.17
CA CYS A 191 -16.17 -13.66 -3.07
C CYS A 191 -17.60 -13.22 -3.41
N GLY A 192 -18.10 -12.14 -2.79
CA GLY A 192 -19.46 -11.62 -2.99
C GLY A 192 -20.58 -12.47 -2.37
N HIS A 193 -20.23 -13.51 -1.60
CA HIS A 193 -21.20 -14.40 -0.96
C HIS A 193 -21.32 -14.14 0.54
N PHE A 194 -22.46 -14.56 1.10
CA PHE A 194 -22.82 -14.39 2.50
C PHE A 194 -22.83 -15.75 3.22
N CYS A 195 -22.59 -15.71 4.54
CA CYS A 195 -22.62 -16.89 5.39
C CYS A 195 -24.04 -17.50 5.46
N LEU A 196 -24.15 -18.79 5.15
CA LEU A 196 -25.40 -19.55 5.10
C LEU A 196 -25.69 -20.33 6.38
N LEU A 197 -24.75 -20.34 7.32
CA LEU A 197 -24.96 -20.96 8.63
C LEU A 197 -26.00 -20.17 9.42
N LEU A 198 -26.70 -20.82 10.35
CA LEU A 198 -27.41 -20.10 11.40
C LEU A 198 -26.43 -19.26 12.23
N CYS A 199 -26.93 -18.25 12.93
CA CYS A 199 -26.09 -17.38 13.75
C CYS A 199 -25.26 -18.23 14.72
N HIS A 200 -23.94 -18.06 14.63
CA HIS A 200 -22.95 -18.96 15.20
C HIS A 200 -21.80 -18.15 15.84
N PRO A 201 -21.15 -18.68 16.88
CA PRO A 201 -19.96 -18.08 17.45
C PRO A 201 -18.76 -18.33 16.53
N GLY A 202 -17.68 -17.57 16.72
CA GLY A 202 -16.48 -17.76 15.91
C GLY A 202 -16.53 -17.15 14.50
N PRO A 203 -15.46 -17.37 13.71
CA PRO A 203 -15.35 -16.87 12.34
C PRO A 203 -16.31 -17.59 11.40
N CYS A 204 -16.84 -16.91 10.39
CA CYS A 204 -17.58 -17.57 9.32
C CYS A 204 -16.66 -18.51 8.52
N PRO A 205 -17.18 -19.67 8.06
CA PRO A 205 -16.40 -20.60 7.24
C PRO A 205 -16.11 -19.98 5.86
N PRO A 206 -15.14 -20.53 5.11
CA PRO A 206 -14.95 -20.15 3.71
C PRO A 206 -16.19 -20.46 2.86
N CYS A 207 -16.30 -19.82 1.69
CA CYS A 207 -17.40 -20.07 0.78
C CYS A 207 -17.41 -21.53 0.30
N PRO A 208 -18.54 -22.27 0.42
CA PRO A 208 -18.64 -23.66 -0.01
C PRO A 208 -18.73 -23.80 -1.54
N LYS A 209 -19.07 -22.72 -2.28
CA LYS A 209 -19.19 -22.77 -3.73
C LYS A 209 -17.83 -23.02 -4.39
N LEU A 210 -17.81 -23.98 -5.31
CA LEU A 210 -16.68 -24.26 -6.17
C LEU A 210 -16.82 -23.53 -7.51
N VAL A 211 -15.70 -23.06 -8.04
CA VAL A 211 -15.60 -22.39 -9.34
C VAL A 211 -14.39 -22.92 -10.09
N LYS A 212 -14.45 -22.94 -11.41
CA LYS A 212 -13.26 -23.13 -12.24
C LYS A 212 -12.42 -21.87 -12.16
N ALA A 213 -11.15 -22.03 -11.79
CA ALA A 213 -10.22 -20.95 -11.55
C ALA A 213 -8.92 -21.23 -12.28
N SER A 214 -8.34 -20.20 -12.89
CA SER A 214 -7.02 -20.30 -13.52
C SER A 214 -5.94 -19.66 -12.64
N CYS A 215 -4.72 -20.19 -12.67
CA CYS A 215 -3.58 -19.55 -12.00
C CYS A 215 -3.36 -18.11 -12.49
N TYR A 216 -2.60 -17.29 -11.75
CA TYR A 216 -2.14 -15.98 -12.25
C TYR A 216 -1.49 -16.04 -13.64
N CYS A 217 -0.89 -17.19 -13.95
CA CYS A 217 -0.24 -17.51 -15.20
C CYS A 217 -1.16 -17.94 -16.36
N GLY A 218 -2.41 -18.31 -16.10
CA GLY A 218 -3.33 -18.94 -17.05
C GLY A 218 -2.98 -20.38 -17.49
N LYS A 219 -1.83 -20.94 -17.07
CA LYS A 219 -1.35 -22.27 -17.50
C LYS A 219 -2.18 -23.44 -16.96
N ILE A 220 -2.64 -23.34 -15.70
CA ILE A 220 -3.38 -24.41 -15.03
C ILE A 220 -4.75 -23.85 -14.67
N GLU A 221 -5.78 -24.61 -15.04
CA GLU A 221 -7.16 -24.42 -14.60
C GLU A 221 -7.52 -25.56 -13.64
N ASP A 222 -8.10 -25.22 -12.50
CA ASP A 222 -8.47 -26.17 -11.45
C ASP A 222 -9.80 -25.75 -10.81
N VAL A 223 -10.50 -26.71 -10.22
CA VAL A 223 -11.73 -26.46 -9.47
C VAL A 223 -11.35 -26.05 -8.05
N ARG A 224 -11.64 -24.80 -7.69
CA ARG A 224 -11.28 -24.21 -6.40
C ARG A 224 -12.49 -23.59 -5.74
N ARG A 225 -12.42 -23.39 -4.42
CA ARG A 225 -13.44 -22.62 -3.70
C ARG A 225 -13.46 -21.17 -4.20
N CYS A 226 -14.66 -20.60 -4.27
CA CYS A 226 -14.89 -19.26 -4.80
C CYS A 226 -14.04 -18.18 -4.11
N GLY A 227 -13.90 -18.26 -2.79
CA GLY A 227 -13.04 -17.36 -2.01
C GLY A 227 -11.54 -17.55 -2.22
N TYR A 228 -11.11 -18.54 -2.98
CA TYR A 228 -9.71 -18.83 -3.32
C TYR A 228 -9.54 -19.05 -4.83
N LYS A 229 -10.41 -18.41 -5.63
CA LYS A 229 -10.37 -18.47 -7.10
C LYS A 229 -9.10 -17.86 -7.69
N VAL A 230 -8.37 -17.05 -6.93
CA VAL A 230 -7.12 -16.42 -7.33
C VAL A 230 -5.98 -17.17 -6.64
N TYR A 231 -5.07 -17.78 -7.43
CA TYR A 231 -4.01 -18.62 -6.87
C TYR A 231 -2.77 -18.69 -7.77
N SER A 232 -1.64 -19.05 -7.15
CA SER A 232 -0.42 -19.47 -7.84
C SER A 232 -0.41 -20.98 -8.04
N CYS A 233 -0.02 -21.42 -9.23
CA CYS A 233 0.17 -22.86 -9.49
C CYS A 233 1.54 -23.38 -9.03
N ASN A 234 2.36 -22.54 -8.37
CA ASN A 234 3.71 -22.86 -7.90
C ASN A 234 4.70 -23.37 -8.98
N SER A 235 4.30 -23.32 -10.24
CA SER A 235 5.18 -23.59 -11.39
C SER A 235 5.80 -22.30 -11.90
N ARG A 236 6.91 -22.41 -12.64
CA ARG A 236 7.51 -21.26 -13.34
C ARG A 236 6.47 -20.58 -14.24
N CYS A 237 6.33 -19.25 -14.10
CA CYS A 237 5.36 -18.42 -14.80
C CYS A 237 5.46 -18.57 -16.32
N ASN A 238 6.68 -18.49 -16.87
CA ASN A 238 6.98 -18.65 -18.30
C ASN A 238 6.22 -17.70 -19.25
N LYS A 239 5.51 -16.67 -18.73
CA LYS A 239 4.94 -15.61 -19.57
C LYS A 239 6.04 -14.87 -20.31
N LEU A 240 5.75 -14.42 -21.53
CA LEU A 240 6.67 -13.61 -22.32
C LEU A 240 6.84 -12.24 -21.63
N LEU A 241 8.08 -11.86 -21.33
CA LEU A 241 8.40 -10.58 -20.70
C LEU A 241 8.25 -9.42 -21.69
N GLY A 242 8.22 -8.19 -21.20
CA GLY A 242 8.10 -6.98 -22.04
C GLY A 242 9.18 -6.85 -23.13
N CYS A 243 10.34 -7.48 -22.96
CA CYS A 243 11.40 -7.54 -23.96
C CYS A 243 11.10 -8.45 -25.16
N LYS A 244 9.99 -9.22 -25.12
CA LYS A 244 9.52 -10.18 -26.14
C LYS A 244 10.44 -11.36 -26.48
N SER A 245 11.68 -11.37 -26.00
CA SER A 245 12.65 -12.45 -26.24
C SER A 245 12.81 -13.42 -25.08
N HIS A 246 12.51 -12.99 -23.86
CA HIS A 246 12.73 -13.79 -22.65
C HIS A 246 11.40 -14.14 -21.96
N LYS A 247 11.39 -15.30 -21.28
CA LYS A 247 10.25 -15.79 -20.50
C LYS A 247 10.50 -15.55 -19.02
N CYS A 248 9.43 -15.25 -18.27
CA CYS A 248 9.47 -15.06 -16.83
C CYS A 248 9.95 -16.35 -16.13
N LYS A 249 11.04 -16.25 -15.38
CA LYS A 249 11.64 -17.35 -14.61
C LYS A 249 11.06 -17.47 -13.19
N GLU A 250 10.35 -16.45 -12.72
CA GLU A 250 9.72 -16.45 -11.41
C GLU A 250 8.65 -17.53 -11.29
N ILE A 251 8.39 -17.95 -10.05
CA ILE A 251 7.22 -18.75 -9.72
C ILE A 251 5.97 -17.95 -10.10
N CYS A 252 4.91 -18.64 -10.53
CA CYS A 252 3.62 -18.01 -10.80
C CYS A 252 3.27 -17.02 -9.67
N HIS A 253 3.14 -15.76 -10.04
CA HIS A 253 3.06 -14.63 -9.11
C HIS A 253 1.85 -13.78 -9.47
N ASP A 254 1.38 -13.01 -8.50
CA ASP A 254 0.34 -12.02 -8.74
C ASP A 254 0.92 -10.80 -9.50
N GLY A 255 0.09 -10.15 -10.31
CA GLY A 255 0.47 -8.96 -11.08
C GLY A 255 1.31 -9.18 -12.34
N GLU A 256 1.91 -8.09 -12.82
CA GLU A 256 2.77 -8.07 -14.01
C GLU A 256 4.12 -8.74 -13.76
N CYS A 257 4.69 -9.34 -14.80
CA CYS A 257 6.01 -9.98 -14.67
C CYS A 257 7.11 -8.94 -14.44
N PRO A 258 8.11 -9.25 -13.60
CA PRO A 258 9.22 -8.34 -13.36
C PRO A 258 10.02 -8.07 -14.65
N PRO A 259 10.76 -6.94 -14.71
CA PRO A 259 11.64 -6.64 -15.82
C PRO A 259 12.64 -7.77 -16.12
N CYS A 260 13.08 -7.84 -17.37
CA CYS A 260 14.05 -8.84 -17.78
C CYS A 260 15.47 -8.43 -17.38
N HIS A 261 16.08 -9.19 -16.46
CA HIS A 261 17.47 -9.01 -16.00
C HIS A 261 18.47 -9.94 -16.70
N GLU A 262 18.10 -10.56 -17.83
CA GLU A 262 19.05 -11.35 -18.62
C GLU A 262 20.12 -10.43 -19.22
N ARG A 263 21.39 -10.78 -19.00
CA ARG A 263 22.53 -10.06 -19.55
C ARG A 263 22.75 -10.46 -21.01
N GLY A 264 22.99 -9.48 -21.87
CA GLY A 264 23.28 -9.69 -23.28
C GLY A 264 24.05 -8.53 -23.87
N VAL A 265 24.65 -8.75 -25.04
CA VAL A 265 25.33 -7.69 -25.78
C VAL A 265 24.30 -6.94 -26.62
N TYR A 266 24.09 -5.66 -26.30
CA TYR A 266 23.14 -4.79 -26.99
C TYR A 266 23.89 -3.63 -27.67
N ARG A 267 23.35 -3.14 -28.79
CA ARG A 267 23.86 -1.96 -29.50
C ARG A 267 23.21 -0.70 -28.96
N CYS A 268 23.96 0.41 -28.88
CA CYS A 268 23.39 1.73 -28.61
C CYS A 268 22.26 2.06 -29.59
N LEU A 269 21.41 3.03 -29.24
CA LEU A 269 20.41 3.61 -30.16
C LEU A 269 21.00 4.08 -31.51
N CYS A 270 22.30 4.37 -31.52
CA CYS A 270 23.07 4.80 -32.69
C CYS A 270 23.69 3.69 -33.53
N GLY A 271 23.68 2.43 -33.05
CA GLY A 271 24.38 1.28 -33.65
C GLY A 271 25.91 1.26 -33.54
N LYS A 272 26.57 2.31 -33.04
CA LYS A 272 28.05 2.47 -33.05
C LYS A 272 28.80 1.75 -31.92
N LYS A 273 28.16 1.48 -30.77
CA LYS A 273 28.79 0.85 -29.61
C LYS A 273 27.96 -0.34 -29.17
N GLU A 274 28.63 -1.43 -28.86
CA GLU A 274 28.06 -2.63 -28.24
C GLU A 274 28.52 -2.68 -26.78
N GLU A 275 27.60 -2.94 -25.85
CA GLU A 275 27.90 -3.13 -24.42
C GLU A 275 27.10 -4.31 -23.89
N GLU A 276 27.67 -5.02 -22.91
CA GLU A 276 26.95 -6.03 -22.16
C GLU A 276 26.09 -5.34 -21.10
N LYS A 277 24.77 -5.46 -21.24
CA LYS A 277 23.79 -4.87 -20.32
C LYS A 277 22.66 -5.84 -20.02
N GLU A 278 21.87 -5.50 -19.03
CA GLU A 278 20.61 -6.20 -18.79
C GLU A 278 19.60 -5.90 -19.90
N CYS A 279 18.72 -6.84 -20.19
CA CYS A 279 17.74 -6.72 -21.28
C CYS A 279 16.78 -5.52 -21.08
N CYS A 280 16.47 -5.17 -19.83
CA CYS A 280 15.72 -3.97 -19.48
C CYS A 280 16.45 -2.66 -19.86
N GLU A 281 17.79 -2.69 -19.95
CA GLU A 281 18.65 -1.57 -20.32
C GLU A 281 19.14 -1.64 -21.78
N ARG A 282 18.49 -2.46 -22.62
CA ARG A 282 18.89 -2.65 -24.03
C ARG A 282 18.94 -1.35 -24.84
N ASP A 283 18.08 -0.39 -24.52
CA ASP A 283 17.93 0.88 -25.24
C ASP A 283 18.80 1.97 -24.63
N PHE A 284 20.12 1.79 -24.66
CA PHE A 284 21.06 2.74 -24.07
C PHE A 284 21.64 3.74 -25.08
N ARG A 285 22.05 4.88 -24.53
CA ARG A 285 22.78 5.94 -25.25
C ARG A 285 24.26 5.82 -24.94
N CYS A 286 25.10 5.80 -25.97
CA CYS A 286 26.54 5.89 -25.76
C CYS A 286 27.02 7.36 -25.69
N GLU A 287 28.22 7.58 -25.17
CA GLU A 287 28.85 8.90 -25.06
C GLU A 287 29.52 9.36 -26.37
N ILE A 288 29.39 8.57 -27.45
CA ILE A 288 30.01 8.90 -28.73
C ILE A 288 29.19 10.01 -29.40
N PRO A 289 29.79 11.18 -29.70
CA PRO A 289 29.09 12.25 -30.40
C PRO A 289 28.63 11.79 -31.78
N CYS A 290 27.46 12.24 -32.22
CA CYS A 290 26.87 11.77 -33.46
C CYS A 290 27.74 12.09 -34.68
N LYS A 291 28.21 13.34 -34.80
CA LYS A 291 29.06 13.87 -35.87
C LYS A 291 28.53 13.63 -37.30
N LYS A 292 27.26 13.25 -37.47
CA LYS A 292 26.62 13.14 -38.79
C LYS A 292 26.38 14.53 -39.39
N PRO A 293 26.50 14.71 -40.72
CA PRO A 293 26.14 15.96 -41.37
C PRO A 293 24.64 16.24 -41.19
N LEU A 294 24.31 17.44 -40.71
CA LEU A 294 22.94 17.94 -40.61
C LEU A 294 22.38 18.21 -42.02
N SER A 295 21.06 18.39 -42.15
CA SER A 295 20.39 18.59 -43.45
C SER A 295 20.95 19.75 -44.30
N CYS A 296 21.67 20.69 -43.69
CA CYS A 296 22.36 21.79 -44.37
C CYS A 296 23.67 21.39 -45.09
N GLY A 297 24.17 20.16 -44.92
CA GLY A 297 25.40 19.65 -45.53
C GLY A 297 26.72 20.24 -45.01
N LYS A 298 26.69 21.36 -44.29
CA LYS A 298 27.88 22.10 -43.80
C LYS A 298 28.20 21.90 -42.32
N HIS A 299 27.19 21.62 -41.50
CA HIS A 299 27.33 21.50 -40.05
C HIS A 299 27.16 20.05 -39.58
N LEU A 300 27.91 19.66 -38.56
CA LEU A 300 27.84 18.33 -37.95
C LEU A 300 26.93 18.34 -36.73
N CYS A 301 26.27 17.21 -36.48
CA CYS A 301 25.44 17.01 -35.30
C CYS A 301 26.32 16.91 -34.04
N GLU A 302 26.19 17.89 -33.14
CA GLU A 302 26.85 17.92 -31.83
C GLU A 302 26.07 17.17 -30.74
N LYS A 303 24.87 16.66 -31.06
CA LYS A 303 24.11 15.82 -30.11
C LYS A 303 24.88 14.51 -29.84
N GLY A 304 24.76 14.01 -28.61
CA GLY A 304 25.24 12.68 -28.22
C GLY A 304 24.47 11.55 -28.93
N CYS A 305 24.55 10.32 -28.42
CA CYS A 305 23.81 9.20 -28.99
C CYS A 305 22.30 9.47 -29.03
N HIS A 306 21.74 9.44 -30.23
CA HIS A 306 20.31 9.56 -30.51
C HIS A 306 19.93 8.59 -31.63
N SER A 307 18.64 8.37 -31.84
CA SER A 307 18.13 7.50 -32.91
C SER A 307 18.66 7.93 -34.29
N PRO A 308 18.82 7.03 -35.27
CA PRO A 308 19.44 7.36 -36.55
C PRO A 308 18.84 8.57 -37.29
N GLU A 309 17.55 8.83 -37.09
CA GLU A 309 16.76 9.92 -37.67
C GLU A 309 16.74 11.21 -36.82
N GLY A 310 17.21 11.16 -35.57
CA GLY A 310 17.10 12.25 -34.59
C GLY A 310 18.05 13.44 -34.76
N CYS A 311 18.84 13.48 -35.84
CA CYS A 311 19.78 14.58 -36.09
C CYS A 311 19.03 15.93 -36.19
N GLY A 312 17.84 15.92 -36.81
CA GLY A 312 17.03 17.13 -37.02
C GLY A 312 17.69 18.16 -37.94
N GLY A 313 17.07 19.34 -38.05
CA GLY A 313 17.58 20.46 -38.84
C GLY A 313 18.76 21.19 -38.18
N CYS A 314 19.52 21.93 -38.99
CA CYS A 314 20.60 22.77 -38.47
C CYS A 314 20.02 23.95 -37.65
N PRO A 315 20.46 24.16 -36.40
CA PRO A 315 19.97 25.27 -35.56
C PRO A 315 20.30 26.65 -36.13
N LEU A 316 21.27 26.72 -37.04
CA LEU A 316 21.68 27.94 -37.73
C LEU A 316 20.98 28.14 -39.08
N GLN A 317 20.15 27.20 -39.52
CA GLN A 317 19.42 27.27 -40.79
C GLN A 317 17.99 27.78 -40.56
N GLY A 318 17.53 28.70 -41.40
CA GLY A 318 16.16 29.18 -41.39
C GLY A 318 16.01 30.52 -40.64
N LYS A 319 15.22 30.52 -39.56
CA LYS A 319 14.77 31.74 -38.88
C LYS A 319 15.81 32.25 -37.87
N ARG A 320 16.48 33.36 -38.17
CA ARG A 320 17.46 33.99 -37.29
C ARG A 320 17.17 35.48 -37.11
N THR A 321 17.33 35.99 -35.89
CA THR A 321 17.10 37.40 -35.57
C THR A 321 18.38 38.22 -35.66
N CYS A 322 18.27 39.51 -36.01
CA CYS A 322 19.37 40.49 -35.90
C CYS A 322 20.02 40.40 -34.51
N PRO A 323 21.28 40.85 -34.34
CA PRO A 323 21.91 40.95 -33.03
C PRO A 323 21.05 41.71 -32.00
N CYS A 324 20.23 42.66 -32.47
CA CYS A 324 19.29 43.44 -31.68
C CYS A 324 17.97 42.76 -31.28
N GLY A 325 17.65 41.58 -31.84
CA GLY A 325 16.37 40.86 -31.65
C GLY A 325 15.16 41.43 -32.39
N LYS A 326 15.21 42.67 -32.90
CA LYS A 326 14.05 43.38 -33.50
C LYS A 326 13.60 42.85 -34.86
N ARG A 327 14.54 42.43 -35.70
CA ARG A 327 14.25 41.94 -37.06
C ARG A 327 14.54 40.45 -37.16
N VAL A 328 13.55 39.71 -37.64
CA VAL A 328 13.65 38.28 -37.96
C VAL A 328 13.99 38.16 -39.46
N HIS A 329 14.97 37.33 -39.78
CA HIS A 329 15.29 36.92 -41.14
C HIS A 329 14.90 35.44 -41.31
N GLU A 330 14.06 35.16 -42.30
CA GLU A 330 13.59 33.80 -42.61
C GLU A 330 14.39 33.20 -43.78
N GLY A 331 14.50 31.88 -43.82
CA GLY A 331 15.17 31.17 -44.93
C GLY A 331 16.69 31.39 -45.04
N MET A 332 17.37 31.89 -44.00
CA MET A 332 18.80 32.14 -44.10
C MET A 332 19.63 30.87 -44.11
N ALA A 333 20.64 30.85 -44.97
CA ALA A 333 21.65 29.81 -45.01
C ALA A 333 22.51 29.83 -43.75
N CYS A 334 22.88 28.65 -43.26
CA CYS A 334 23.58 28.46 -42.00
C CYS A 334 24.98 29.08 -41.91
N ASP A 335 25.64 29.30 -43.05
CA ASP A 335 26.97 29.90 -43.18
C ASP A 335 26.95 31.42 -43.33
N VAL A 336 25.78 32.02 -43.50
CA VAL A 336 25.66 33.47 -43.66
C VAL A 336 25.49 34.12 -42.29
N ALA A 337 26.37 35.07 -41.98
CA ALA A 337 26.23 35.90 -40.80
C ALA A 337 24.95 36.73 -40.89
N VAL A 338 24.12 36.70 -39.83
CA VAL A 338 22.89 37.50 -39.77
C VAL A 338 23.23 38.98 -40.05
N PRO A 339 22.56 39.63 -41.02
CA PRO A 339 22.80 41.04 -41.30
C PRO A 339 22.34 41.92 -40.14
N LEU A 340 22.93 43.12 -40.06
CA LEU A 340 22.49 44.15 -39.12
C LEU A 340 21.20 44.77 -39.67
N CYS A 341 20.19 44.99 -38.83
CA CYS A 341 18.91 45.50 -39.31
C CYS A 341 18.94 46.99 -39.66
N GLY A 342 19.99 47.71 -39.25
CA GLY A 342 20.13 49.16 -39.45
C GLY A 342 19.39 50.01 -38.40
N ASP A 343 18.42 49.45 -37.67
CA ASP A 343 17.68 50.15 -36.61
C ASP A 343 18.56 50.44 -35.40
N THR A 344 18.11 51.36 -34.55
CA THR A 344 18.68 51.58 -33.21
C THR A 344 18.64 50.28 -32.40
N CYS A 345 19.77 49.87 -31.82
CA CYS A 345 19.94 48.61 -31.10
C CYS A 345 18.90 48.44 -30.00
N GLY A 346 18.71 49.46 -29.16
CA GLY A 346 17.65 49.51 -28.15
C GLY A 346 17.79 48.50 -27.00
N LYS A 347 18.86 47.68 -26.97
CA LYS A 347 19.19 46.81 -25.85
C LYS A 347 19.49 47.63 -24.60
N MET A 348 19.13 47.12 -23.43
CA MET A 348 19.44 47.78 -22.16
C MET A 348 20.97 47.83 -21.96
N LEU A 349 21.50 49.02 -21.66
CA LEU A 349 22.90 49.19 -21.31
C LEU A 349 23.15 48.67 -19.89
N SER A 350 24.43 48.41 -19.54
CA SER A 350 24.83 47.95 -18.20
C SER A 350 24.40 48.86 -17.05
N CYS A 351 24.11 50.14 -17.33
CA CYS A 351 23.54 51.08 -16.35
C CYS A 351 22.10 50.77 -15.92
N GLY A 352 21.39 49.85 -16.60
CA GLY A 352 20.05 49.39 -16.22
C GLY A 352 18.89 50.35 -16.52
N PHE A 353 19.15 51.64 -16.75
CA PHE A 353 18.12 52.66 -16.97
C PHE A 353 18.02 53.16 -18.42
N HIS A 354 19.08 53.02 -19.22
CA HIS A 354 19.13 53.56 -20.58
C HIS A 354 19.29 52.45 -21.62
N LYS A 355 18.61 52.64 -22.77
CA LYS A 355 18.71 51.77 -23.94
C LYS A 355 19.82 52.25 -24.87
N CYS A 356 20.46 51.31 -25.56
CA CYS A 356 21.52 51.56 -26.53
C CYS A 356 20.96 52.38 -27.70
N HIS A 357 21.54 53.57 -27.90
CA HIS A 357 21.19 54.51 -28.97
C HIS A 357 21.99 54.29 -30.26
N GLU A 358 23.01 53.42 -30.22
CA GLU A 358 23.79 53.05 -31.39
C GLU A 358 22.93 52.25 -32.39
N ARG A 359 23.30 52.31 -33.67
CA ARG A 359 22.73 51.42 -34.69
C ARG A 359 23.02 49.96 -34.34
N CYS A 360 22.18 49.04 -34.81
CA CYS A 360 22.34 47.61 -34.62
C CYS A 360 23.77 47.21 -34.98
N HIS A 361 24.52 46.73 -33.99
CA HIS A 361 25.94 46.42 -34.10
C HIS A 361 26.18 44.96 -33.68
N ARG A 362 27.36 44.43 -34.03
CA ARG A 362 27.83 43.14 -33.52
C ARG A 362 28.53 43.36 -32.16
N GLY A 363 28.49 42.38 -31.26
CA GLY A 363 29.14 42.45 -29.95
C GLY A 363 28.32 43.13 -28.83
N GLN A 364 28.95 43.32 -27.67
CA GLN A 364 28.37 43.94 -26.47
C GLN A 364 28.07 45.43 -26.73
N CYS A 365 26.97 45.97 -26.17
CA CYS A 365 26.71 47.41 -26.23
C CYS A 365 27.74 48.19 -25.41
N ALA A 366 28.03 49.44 -25.81
CA ALA A 366 28.99 50.28 -25.11
C ALA A 366 28.64 50.42 -23.62
N GLU A 367 29.60 50.12 -22.75
CA GLU A 367 29.41 50.15 -21.29
C GLU A 367 29.27 51.57 -20.73
N THR A 368 29.81 52.57 -21.46
CA THR A 368 29.72 53.98 -21.06
C THR A 368 28.43 54.60 -21.57
N CYS A 369 27.48 54.80 -20.65
CA CYS A 369 26.26 55.52 -20.96
C CYS A 369 26.54 57.04 -21.07
N ARG A 370 26.53 57.54 -22.31
CA ARG A 370 26.74 58.96 -22.67
C ARG A 370 25.45 59.80 -22.62
N MET A 371 24.37 59.25 -22.06
CA MET A 371 23.13 59.98 -21.88
C MET A 371 23.29 60.99 -20.75
N VAL A 372 22.84 62.20 -21.01
CA VAL A 372 22.82 63.28 -20.03
C VAL A 372 21.72 63.03 -19.01
N VAL A 373 22.07 63.01 -17.72
CA VAL A 373 21.12 62.90 -16.62
C VAL A 373 21.15 64.15 -15.75
N PHE A 374 19.99 64.61 -15.30
CA PHE A 374 19.88 65.67 -14.32
C PHE A 374 19.99 65.08 -12.91
N LYS A 375 21.06 65.40 -12.19
CA LYS A 375 21.17 65.06 -10.77
C LYS A 375 20.64 66.23 -9.94
N SER A 376 19.63 65.97 -9.12
CA SER A 376 19.11 66.93 -8.15
C SER A 376 19.80 66.77 -6.80
N CYS A 377 20.16 67.89 -6.16
CA CYS A 377 20.55 67.91 -4.74
C CYS A 377 19.44 67.28 -3.90
N ARG A 378 19.81 66.55 -2.84
CA ARG A 378 18.86 66.00 -1.86
C ARG A 378 18.02 67.08 -1.17
N CYS A 379 18.56 68.30 -1.12
CA CYS A 379 17.92 69.52 -0.64
C CYS A 379 16.89 70.14 -1.61
N GLY A 380 16.76 69.62 -2.84
CA GLY A 380 15.83 70.13 -3.86
C GLY A 380 16.28 71.42 -4.58
N SER A 381 17.21 72.18 -4.00
CA SER A 381 17.53 73.54 -4.46
C SER A 381 18.39 73.66 -5.72
N LEU A 382 19.05 72.57 -6.17
CA LEU A 382 19.95 72.62 -7.32
C LEU A 382 19.80 71.38 -8.21
N LYS A 383 19.65 71.57 -9.53
CA LYS A 383 19.72 70.51 -10.55
C LYS A 383 20.95 70.77 -11.41
N LYS A 384 21.84 69.78 -11.53
CA LYS A 384 23.03 69.88 -12.37
C LYS A 384 23.00 68.80 -13.46
N GLU A 385 23.32 69.22 -14.67
CA GLU A 385 23.48 68.35 -15.83
C GLU A 385 24.77 67.53 -15.71
N VAL A 386 24.69 66.20 -15.79
CA VAL A 386 25.86 65.31 -15.73
C VAL A 386 25.91 64.46 -17.01
N LYS A 387 27.04 64.54 -17.72
CA LYS A 387 27.22 63.97 -19.07
C LYS A 387 27.53 62.46 -19.10
N THR A 388 27.66 61.81 -17.95
CA THR A 388 27.91 60.37 -17.85
C THR A 388 27.09 59.75 -16.73
N CYS A 389 26.41 58.65 -17.06
CA CYS A 389 25.82 57.76 -16.08
C CYS A 389 26.92 56.77 -15.63
N SER A 390 27.98 57.28 -15.00
CA SER A 390 28.96 56.42 -14.33
C SER A 390 28.24 55.67 -13.21
N GLY A 391 28.42 54.35 -13.21
CA GLY A 391 27.67 53.40 -12.42
C GLY A 391 27.63 53.74 -10.92
N LEU A 392 26.53 53.34 -10.30
CA LEU A 392 26.39 52.98 -8.88
C LEU A 392 27.60 53.31 -7.99
N TYR A 393 27.72 54.56 -7.55
CA TYR A 393 28.32 54.79 -6.24
C TYR A 393 27.22 54.51 -5.22
N THR A 394 27.28 53.31 -4.64
CA THR A 394 26.71 53.07 -3.32
C THR A 394 27.31 54.10 -2.36
N PHE A 395 26.54 55.10 -1.95
CA PHE A 395 26.88 55.86 -0.76
C PHE A 395 26.67 54.89 0.42
N ARG A 396 27.77 54.30 0.91
CA ARG A 396 27.80 53.75 2.27
C ARG A 396 27.52 54.91 3.22
N LEU A 397 26.52 54.71 4.09
CA LEU A 397 26.33 55.49 5.30
C LEU A 397 27.54 55.30 6.24
#